data_AF-A0A6J7NU23-F1
#
_entry.id   AF-A0A6J7NU23-F1
#
_cell.length_a   1.000
_cell.length_b   1.000
_cell.length_c   1.000
_cell.angle_alpha   90.00
_cell.angle_beta   90.00
_cell.angle_gamma   90.00
#
_symmetry.space_group_name_H-M   'P 1'
#
loop_
_entity.id
_entity.type
_entity.pdbx_description
1 polymer ?
#
loop_
_entity_poly.entity_id
_entity_poly.type
_entity_poly.pdbx_seq_one_letter_code
_entity_poly.pdbx_strand_id
1 'polypeptide(L)' 'MADHPIVGEYRVLPGGVRFDATPASVRRHAPLVGQHGDEVLAEIGYTAAEVAALRAEGVLHTLAATDPLP' A
#
# COMPACT_ATOMS: atom_id res chain seq x y z
N MET A 1 9.84 4.91 15.08
CA MET A 1 10.15 3.64 14.38
C MET A 1 8.85 3.20 13.76
N ALA A 2 8.90 2.61 12.57
CA ALA A 2 7.74 1.96 11.97
C ALA A 2 8.16 0.55 11.56
N ASP A 3 7.24 -0.39 11.69
CA ASP A 3 7.45 -1.79 11.31
C ASP A 3 6.89 -2.02 9.91
N HIS A 4 7.70 -2.56 9.00
CA HIS A 4 7.28 -2.94 7.66
C HIS A 4 7.36 -4.47 7.49
N PRO A 5 6.32 -5.14 6.95
CA PRO A 5 6.24 -6.60 6.92
C PRO A 5 7.40 -7.29 6.18
N ILE A 6 8.04 -6.61 5.22
CA ILE A 6 9.21 -7.12 4.48
C ILE A 6 10.55 -6.64 5.04
N VAL A 7 10.64 -5.35 5.43
CA VAL A 7 11.92 -4.67 5.70
C VAL A 7 12.22 -4.64 7.20
N GLY A 8 11.23 -4.98 8.03
CA GLY A 8 11.29 -4.88 9.49
C GLY A 8 11.24 -3.43 9.97
N GLU A 9 11.83 -3.20 11.13
CA GLU A 9 11.87 -1.90 11.79
C GLU A 9 12.72 -0.89 11.01
N TYR A 10 12.13 0.28 10.70
CA TYR A 10 12.84 1.37 10.04
C TYR A 10 12.60 2.73 10.70
N ARG A 11 13.57 3.63 10.50
CA ARG A 11 13.52 5.01 11.01
C ARG A 11 12.62 5.85 10.10
N VAL A 12 11.60 6.44 10.70
CA VAL A 12 10.75 7.44 10.07
C VAL A 12 11.00 8.78 10.75
N LEU A 13 11.23 9.83 9.96
CA LEU A 13 11.30 11.18 10.48
C LEU A 13 9.91 11.58 11.00
N PRO A 14 9.81 12.16 12.22
CA PRO A 14 8.55 12.69 12.71
C PRO A 14 8.08 13.86 11.82
N GLY A 15 6.78 14.14 11.83
CA GLY A 15 6.22 15.28 11.11
C GLY A 15 6.92 16.58 11.51
N GLY A 16 7.30 17.41 10.53
CA GLY A 16 8.08 18.63 10.75
C GLY A 16 7.36 19.73 11.54
N VAL A 17 6.04 19.60 11.73
CA VAL A 17 5.20 20.54 12.47
C VAL A 17 4.26 19.75 13.39
N ARG A 18 4.04 20.27 14.59
CA ARG A 18 3.07 19.71 15.55
C ARG A 18 1.76 20.47 15.44
N PHE A 19 0.67 19.71 15.25
CA PHE A 19 -0.70 20.22 15.27
C PHE A 19 -1.34 19.85 16.60
N ASP A 20 -2.07 20.79 17.20
CA ASP A 20 -2.72 20.59 18.51
C ASP A 20 -4.03 19.78 18.36
N ALA A 21 -4.92 20.18 17.46
CA ALA A 21 -6.22 19.53 17.26
C ALA A 21 -6.15 18.22 16.44
N THR A 22 -5.23 18.13 15.48
CA THR A 22 -5.09 16.94 14.60
C THR A 22 -3.64 16.49 14.49
N PRO A 23 -3.08 15.86 15.53
CA PRO A 23 -1.69 15.39 15.52
C PRO A 23 -1.42 14.46 14.33
N ALA A 24 -0.39 14.79 13.54
CA ALA A 24 0.07 13.94 12.47
C ALA A 24 0.68 12.65 13.05
N SER A 25 0.24 11.49 12.56
CA SER A 25 0.73 10.18 13.00
C SER A 25 0.96 9.25 11.82
N VAL A 26 2.02 8.44 11.90
CA VAL A 26 2.23 7.32 10.98
C VAL A 26 1.38 6.17 11.48
N ARG A 27 0.30 5.86 10.75
CA ARG A 27 -0.73 4.89 11.19
C ARG A 27 -0.51 3.47 10.68
N ARG A 28 0.21 3.33 9.56
CA ARG A 28 0.54 2.05 8.92
C ARG A 28 1.86 2.18 8.17
N HIS A 29 2.46 1.04 7.84
CA HIS A 29 3.63 0.96 6.98
C HIS A 29 3.34 1.46 5.56
N ALA A 30 4.41 1.75 4.82
CA ALA A 30 4.29 2.03 3.39
C ALA A 30 3.70 0.80 2.67
N PRO A 31 2.70 0.96 1.80
CA PRO A 31 2.11 -0.18 1.10
C PRO A 31 3.10 -0.79 0.10
N LEU A 32 2.89 -2.07 -0.21
CA LEU A 32 3.56 -2.74 -1.32
C LEU A 32 3.04 -2.25 -2.67
N VAL A 33 3.79 -2.53 -3.73
CA VAL A 33 3.38 -2.23 -5.11
C VAL A 33 2.05 -2.91 -5.39
N GLY A 34 1.03 -2.10 -5.65
CA GLY A 34 -0.32 -2.56 -5.98
C GLY A 34 -1.07 -3.30 -4.87
N GLN A 35 -0.64 -3.18 -3.60
CA GLN A 35 -1.30 -3.84 -2.45
C GLN A 35 -2.80 -3.56 -2.36
N HIS A 36 -3.23 -2.34 -2.70
CA HIS A 36 -4.63 -1.92 -2.63
C HIS A 36 -5.29 -1.82 -4.02
N GLY A 37 -4.66 -2.40 -5.06
CA GLY A 37 -5.15 -2.28 -6.44
C GLY A 37 -6.57 -2.80 -6.62
N ASP A 38 -6.85 -3.99 -6.08
CA ASP A 38 -8.18 -4.61 -6.18
C ASP A 38 -9.25 -3.84 -5.40
N GLU A 39 -8.89 -3.32 -4.22
CA GLU A 39 -9.78 -2.54 -3.36
C GLU A 39 -10.20 -1.24 -4.06
N VAL A 40 -9.22 -0.47 -4.58
CA VAL A 40 -9.49 0.79 -5.28
C VAL A 40 -10.28 0.57 -6.57
N LEU A 41 -9.96 -0.48 -7.34
CA LEU A 41 -10.71 -0.81 -8.56
C LEU A 41 -12.16 -1.21 -8.26
N ALA A 42 -12.38 -1.96 -7.18
CA ALA A 42 -13.73 -2.29 -6.73
C ALA A 42 -14.51 -1.04 -6.27
N GLU A 43 -13.87 -0.12 -5.54
CA GLU A 43 -14.49 1.13 -5.09
C GLU A 43 -14.98 2.02 -6.23
N ILE A 44 -14.26 2.03 -7.36
CA ILE A 44 -14.64 2.82 -8.54
C ILE A 44 -15.55 2.06 -9.53
N GLY A 45 -15.98 0.85 -9.19
CA GLY A 45 -17.03 0.11 -9.90
C GLY A 45 -16.58 -1.01 -10.83
N TYR A 46 -15.31 -1.42 -10.81
CA TYR A 46 -14.86 -2.60 -11.56
C TYR A 46 -15.35 -3.88 -10.89
N THR A 47 -15.79 -4.83 -11.70
CA THR A 47 -16.14 -6.17 -11.26
C THR A 47 -14.89 -7.03 -11.03
N ALA A 48 -15.02 -8.07 -10.21
CA ALA A 48 -13.94 -9.03 -9.97
C ALA A 48 -13.44 -9.68 -11.28
N ALA A 49 -14.31 -9.85 -12.28
CA ALA A 49 -13.94 -10.42 -13.57
C ALA A 49 -13.06 -9.46 -14.39
N GLU A 50 -13.36 -8.16 -14.38
CA GLU A 50 -12.56 -7.15 -15.06
C GLU A 50 -11.20 -6.96 -14.38
N VAL A 51 -11.15 -6.97 -13.05
CA VAL A 51 -9.89 -6.91 -12.29
C VAL A 51 -9.02 -8.13 -12.60
N ALA A 52 -9.63 -9.33 -12.71
CA ALA A 52 -8.91 -10.54 -13.09
C ALA A 52 -8.34 -10.45 -14.53
N ALA A 53 -9.10 -9.87 -15.48
CA ALA A 53 -8.61 -9.62 -16.84
C ALA A 53 -7.42 -8.66 -16.86
N LEU A 54 -7.50 -7.54 -16.12
CA LEU A 54 -6.40 -6.57 -16.00
C LEU A 54 -5.13 -7.18 -15.42
N ARG A 55 -5.26 -8.13 -14.49
CA ARG A 55 -4.12 -8.91 -13.98
C ARG A 55 -3.55 -9.85 -15.03
N ALA A 56 -4.41 -10.55 -15.78
CA ALA A 56 -3.98 -11.47 -16.84
C ALA A 56 -3.28 -10.75 -17.99
N GLU A 57 -3.70 -9.53 -18.31
CA GLU A 57 -3.09 -8.66 -19.32
C GLU A 57 -1.78 -7.99 -18.84
N GLY A 58 -1.44 -8.12 -17.55
CA GLY A 58 -0.26 -7.49 -16.96
C GLY A 58 -0.41 -5.98 -16.76
N VAL A 59 -1.63 -5.45 -16.76
CA VAL A 59 -1.92 -4.03 -16.48
C VAL A 59 -1.96 -3.77 -14.97
N LEU A 60 -2.49 -4.72 -14.21
CA LEU A 60 -2.53 -4.66 -12.75
C LEU A 60 -1.48 -5.60 -12.14
N HIS A 61 -0.55 -5.02 -11.38
CA HIS A 61 0.46 -5.76 -10.64
C HIS A 61 0.25 -5.61 -9.14
N THR A 62 0.34 -6.71 -8.40
CA THR A 62 0.33 -6.72 -6.94
C THR A 62 1.49 -7.59 -6.47
N LEU A 63 2.44 -6.99 -5.74
CA LEU A 63 3.52 -7.72 -5.11
C LEU A 63 3.08 -8.23 -3.73
N ALA A 64 3.33 -9.51 -3.49
CA ALA A 64 3.17 -10.10 -2.16
C ALA A 64 4.39 -9.77 -1.29
N ALA A 65 4.21 -9.83 0.03
CA ALA A 65 5.32 -9.65 0.98
C ALA A 65 6.45 -10.69 0.80
N THR A 66 6.16 -11.79 0.11
CA THR A 66 7.08 -12.90 -0.17
C THR A 66 7.85 -12.71 -1.49
N ASP A 67 7.46 -11.76 -2.34
CA ASP A 67 8.12 -11.52 -3.62
C ASP A 67 9.41 -10.71 -3.40
N PRO A 68 10.50 -11.02 -4.13
CA PRO A 68 11.71 -10.22 -4.05
C PRO A 68 11.42 -8.78 -4.51
N LEU A 69 11.88 -7.81 -3.71
CA LEU A 69 11.87 -6.40 -4.12
C LEU A 69 12.69 -6.26 -5.41
N PRO A 70 12.19 -5.50 -6.42
CA PRO A 70 12.92 -5.26 -7.66
C PRO A 70 14.23 -4.48 -7.45
#